data_AF-A0A954II61-F1
#
_entry.id   AF-A0A954II61-F1
#
_cell.length_a   1.000
_cell.length_b   1.000
_cell.length_c   1.000
_cell.angle_alpha   90.00
_cell.angle_beta   90.00
_cell.angle_gamma   90.00
#
_symmetry.space_group_name_H-M   'P 1'
#
loop_
_entity.id
_entity.type
_entity.pdbx_description
1 polymer ?
#
loop_
_entity_poly.entity_id
_entity_poly.type
_entity_poly.pdbx_seq_one_letter_code
_entity_poly.pdbx_strand_id
1 'polypeptide(L)'
;MTQRMTTGFLVVLLLAGTQTGCRSFVVCCNNLFAWKQTVPADLTQFSNVTDSGRAGFSSADASPSEEADSVKENEPPAGDSRPRFEIPRELPGATAKPLQLPPIDTTQTVEQRRSVMASLFPEIPDTESEMTPDVSDGALALKDLQQLAAENSPVVRQAVAAVEMARGQAIQAGLYPNPTIGYEGDSLGTGRTAGYNGVFLTQEFVTADKLQIAQNVEWNAMRAAQADLRKARVRLATDVRRRYFEVLIAQEQLRLSRAISRLSNEVYEAQIDLVTGGEAAPYEPLQLRVFAVQARNHVIQSQNNLEASWRRLAAAIGLPDMTRRAVAGSVENPVPGLKYDAALQYLLSHHSDIVAAQARMAQAGCDLQLQQVTPIPNVTFYATLQHDDTSPLNDVA
;
A
#
# COMPACT_ATOMS: atom_id res chain seq x y z
N MET A 1 -19.52 82.71 -2.62
CA MET A 1 -19.03 83.54 -3.75
C MET A 1 -18.02 82.68 -4.49
N THR A 2 -18.11 82.33 -5.77
CA THR A 2 -18.98 82.68 -6.92
C THR A 2 -18.98 81.46 -7.87
N GLN A 3 -20.11 80.95 -8.39
CA GLN A 3 -20.64 81.20 -9.76
C GLN A 3 -19.59 81.20 -10.90
N ARG A 4 -19.76 80.57 -12.08
CA ARG A 4 -20.90 79.83 -12.72
C ARG A 4 -20.41 79.05 -13.98
N MET A 5 -21.34 78.46 -14.75
CA MET A 5 -21.22 77.78 -16.08
C MET A 5 -20.71 76.33 -16.06
N THR A 6 -21.37 75.27 -16.58
CA THR A 6 -22.48 74.99 -17.54
C THR A 6 -22.14 74.82 -19.03
N THR A 7 -21.82 73.60 -19.43
CA THR A 7 -22.17 72.89 -20.68
C THR A 7 -21.96 71.38 -20.43
N GLY A 8 -22.76 70.42 -20.87
CA GLY A 8 -23.94 70.50 -21.73
C GLY A 8 -23.77 69.66 -23.00
N PHE A 9 -23.68 68.33 -22.89
CA PHE A 9 -23.76 67.45 -24.06
C PHE A 9 -24.69 66.26 -23.81
N LEU A 10 -25.60 66.07 -24.76
CA LEU A 10 -26.74 65.16 -24.69
C LEU A 10 -26.55 64.11 -25.79
N VAL A 11 -26.34 62.86 -25.41
CA VAL A 11 -26.23 61.73 -26.36
C VAL A 11 -27.47 60.86 -26.23
N VAL A 12 -28.07 60.56 -27.38
CA VAL A 12 -29.43 60.05 -27.52
C VAL A 12 -29.53 58.57 -27.15
N LEU A 13 -30.53 58.26 -26.33
CA LEU A 13 -30.97 56.89 -26.05
C LEU A 13 -31.83 56.38 -27.21
N LEU A 14 -31.45 55.27 -27.85
CA LEU A 14 -32.26 54.63 -28.90
C LEU A 14 -32.37 53.13 -28.63
N LEU A 15 -33.58 52.70 -28.28
CA LEU A 15 -33.98 51.31 -28.04
C LEU A 15 -34.51 50.69 -29.34
N ALA A 16 -34.02 49.50 -29.71
CA ALA A 16 -34.79 48.32 -30.17
C ALA A 16 -33.88 47.32 -30.90
N GLY A 17 -34.22 46.02 -30.85
CA GLY A 17 -33.70 45.03 -31.82
C GLY A 17 -32.98 43.81 -31.26
N THR A 18 -33.70 42.96 -30.54
CA THR A 18 -33.58 41.48 -30.54
C THR A 18 -32.28 40.82 -31.07
N GLN A 19 -31.56 40.10 -30.18
CA GLN A 19 -31.21 38.69 -30.44
C GLN A 19 -30.93 37.93 -29.14
N THR A 20 -31.73 36.89 -28.89
CA THR A 20 -31.50 35.89 -27.84
C THR A 20 -30.39 34.94 -28.24
N GLY A 21 -29.28 34.91 -27.48
CA GLY A 21 -28.17 34.00 -27.72
C GLY A 21 -27.30 33.78 -26.47
N CYS A 22 -27.29 32.55 -25.97
CA CYS A 22 -26.34 31.94 -25.03
C CYS A 22 -25.46 32.86 -24.15
N ARG A 23 -25.95 33.19 -22.94
CA ARG A 23 -25.09 33.54 -21.79
C ARG A 23 -25.57 32.82 -20.52
N SER A 24 -25.04 31.61 -20.28
CA SER A 24 -25.07 30.92 -18.99
C SER A 24 -24.11 29.73 -18.97
N PHE A 25 -22.82 29.96 -18.65
CA PHE A 25 -21.90 28.89 -18.20
C PHE A 25 -20.67 29.41 -17.39
N VAL A 26 -20.77 30.58 -16.76
CA VAL A 26 -19.65 31.22 -16.00
C VAL A 26 -19.90 31.24 -14.48
N VAL A 27 -21.08 30.83 -14.00
CA VAL A 27 -21.48 30.90 -12.58
C VAL A 27 -21.48 29.53 -11.91
N CYS A 28 -20.33 28.85 -11.91
CA CYS A 28 -20.13 27.59 -11.16
C CYS A 28 -18.95 27.61 -10.17
N CYS A 29 -18.17 28.71 -10.12
CA CYS A 29 -16.90 28.77 -9.38
C CYS A 29 -16.95 29.30 -7.94
N ASN A 30 -18.12 29.64 -7.35
CA ASN A 30 -18.12 30.47 -6.14
C ASN A 30 -19.15 30.14 -5.04
N ASN A 31 -19.63 28.89 -4.91
CA ASN A 31 -20.61 28.54 -3.87
C ASN A 31 -20.47 27.11 -3.31
N LEU A 32 -19.29 26.77 -2.78
CA LEU A 32 -19.07 25.58 -1.94
C LEU A 32 -18.20 25.91 -0.71
N PHE A 33 -18.65 26.86 0.10
CA PHE A 33 -18.07 27.19 1.40
C PHE A 33 -19.19 27.52 2.40
N ALA A 34 -19.65 26.52 3.18
CA ALA A 34 -20.18 26.61 4.56
C ALA A 34 -20.96 25.33 4.97
N TRP A 35 -21.31 25.27 6.27
CA TRP A 35 -22.15 24.26 6.98
C TRP A 35 -21.44 22.93 7.29
N LYS A 36 -20.78 22.78 8.46
CA LYS A 36 -21.23 22.73 9.89
C LYS A 36 -22.02 21.48 10.28
N GLN A 37 -21.63 20.95 11.44
CA GLN A 37 -22.08 19.70 12.07
C GLN A 37 -23.48 19.83 12.70
N THR A 38 -24.26 18.74 12.66
CA THR A 38 -25.34 18.46 13.61
C THR A 38 -25.41 16.95 13.89
N VAL A 39 -25.53 16.58 15.17
CA VAL A 39 -25.71 15.20 15.66
C VAL A 39 -27.17 15.03 16.12
N PRO A 40 -27.80 13.88 15.84
CA PRO A 40 -28.35 13.03 16.92
C PRO A 40 -27.84 11.57 16.76
N ALA A 41 -27.48 10.82 17.80
CA ALA A 41 -28.17 10.49 19.06
C ALA A 41 -29.25 9.39 18.88
N ASP A 42 -28.90 8.24 19.48
CA ASP A 42 -29.73 7.12 19.96
C ASP A 42 -30.55 6.26 18.99
N LEU A 43 -30.37 4.93 19.11
CA LEU A 43 -31.43 3.96 19.43
C LEU A 43 -30.82 2.57 19.66
N THR A 44 -31.27 1.92 20.72
CA THR A 44 -30.75 0.64 21.23
C THR A 44 -31.53 -0.59 20.72
N GLN A 45 -30.95 -1.77 20.99
CA GLN A 45 -31.62 -2.98 21.53
C GLN A 45 -31.95 -4.17 20.58
N PHE A 46 -31.82 -5.38 21.17
CA PHE A 46 -32.23 -6.74 20.71
C PHE A 46 -31.44 -7.44 19.58
N SER A 47 -31.19 -8.76 19.60
CA SER A 47 -31.05 -9.75 20.70
C SER A 47 -30.49 -11.08 20.16
N ASN A 48 -29.83 -11.87 21.02
CA ASN A 48 -29.28 -13.19 20.67
C ASN A 48 -30.35 -14.25 20.33
N VAL A 49 -30.00 -15.19 19.45
CA VAL A 49 -30.66 -16.51 19.36
C VAL A 49 -29.60 -17.60 19.28
N THR A 50 -29.54 -18.43 20.30
CA THR A 50 -28.95 -19.78 20.28
C THR A 50 -30.03 -20.79 19.93
N ASP A 51 -29.72 -21.83 19.16
CA ASP A 51 -30.61 -22.98 19.04
C ASP A 51 -29.84 -24.31 19.16
N SER A 52 -30.49 -25.30 19.75
CA SER A 52 -29.94 -26.61 20.11
C SER A 52 -31.04 -27.66 19.98
N GLY A 53 -30.88 -28.62 19.06
CA GLY A 53 -31.87 -29.66 18.79
C GLY A 53 -31.24 -31.05 18.65
N ARG A 54 -31.80 -32.05 19.35
CA ARG A 54 -31.28 -33.42 19.47
C ARG A 54 -32.42 -34.44 19.37
N ALA A 55 -32.27 -35.44 18.50
CA ALA A 55 -32.99 -36.73 18.49
C ALA A 55 -32.23 -37.71 17.55
N GLY A 56 -32.15 -39.03 17.74
CA GLY A 56 -32.64 -39.90 18.82
C GLY A 56 -33.60 -40.99 18.33
N PHE A 57 -33.16 -42.26 18.28
CA PHE A 57 -33.88 -43.58 18.24
C PHE A 57 -32.88 -44.65 17.71
N SER A 58 -32.90 -45.97 18.00
CA SER A 58 -33.53 -46.80 19.05
C SER A 58 -32.85 -48.19 19.10
N SER A 59 -32.98 -48.90 20.23
CA SER A 59 -32.78 -50.37 20.39
C SER A 59 -34.00 -51.16 19.83
N ALA A 60 -34.13 -52.50 19.85
CA ALA A 60 -33.40 -53.61 20.48
C ALA A 60 -33.68 -54.95 19.73
N ASP A 61 -32.98 -56.04 20.06
CA ASP A 61 -33.62 -57.36 20.32
C ASP A 61 -32.66 -58.36 21.05
N ALA A 62 -33.20 -59.50 21.55
CA ALA A 62 -32.70 -60.18 22.77
C ALA A 62 -32.03 -61.59 22.63
N SER A 63 -31.48 -62.07 23.77
CA SER A 63 -30.70 -63.31 24.06
C SER A 63 -31.60 -64.57 24.27
N PRO A 64 -31.19 -65.75 24.85
CA PRO A 64 -30.05 -66.17 25.72
C PRO A 64 -29.10 -67.21 25.02
N SER A 65 -28.30 -68.12 25.62
CA SER A 65 -28.09 -68.66 27.01
C SER A 65 -26.68 -69.27 27.25
N GLU A 66 -26.44 -69.76 28.48
CA GLU A 66 -25.57 -70.84 29.02
C GLU A 66 -24.62 -71.60 28.05
N GLU A 67 -23.34 -71.86 28.34
CA GLU A 67 -22.80 -72.67 29.46
C GLU A 67 -21.36 -72.26 29.86
N ALA A 68 -20.90 -72.73 31.03
CA ALA A 68 -19.51 -72.58 31.48
C ALA A 68 -18.72 -73.86 31.24
N ASP A 69 -17.61 -73.79 30.50
CA ASP A 69 -16.64 -74.90 30.47
C ASP A 69 -15.18 -74.42 30.41
N SER A 70 -14.31 -75.23 30.99
CA SER A 70 -12.92 -74.91 31.30
C SER A 70 -11.98 -75.11 30.11
N VAL A 71 -11.23 -74.07 29.72
CA VAL A 71 -10.13 -74.20 28.74
C VAL A 71 -8.83 -73.65 29.29
N LYS A 72 -7.82 -74.53 29.20
CA LYS A 72 -6.47 -74.44 29.73
C LYS A 72 -5.71 -73.18 29.30
N GLU A 73 -4.83 -72.76 30.19
CA GLU A 73 -3.72 -71.85 29.96
C GLU A 73 -2.86 -72.37 28.79
N ASN A 74 -3.04 -71.79 27.60
CA ASN A 74 -2.23 -72.07 26.43
C ASN A 74 -1.09 -71.06 26.34
N GLU A 75 0.14 -71.56 26.12
CA GLU A 75 1.28 -70.74 25.72
C GLU A 75 0.91 -69.80 24.56
N PRO A 76 1.44 -68.56 24.54
CA PRO A 76 1.20 -67.66 23.42
C PRO A 76 1.74 -68.30 22.13
N PRO A 77 0.97 -68.31 21.03
CA PRO A 77 1.47 -68.86 19.77
C PRO A 77 2.71 -68.07 19.34
N ALA A 78 3.71 -68.77 18.80
CA ALA A 78 4.91 -68.19 18.23
C ALA A 78 4.58 -67.38 16.97
N GLY A 79 4.04 -66.18 17.17
CA GLY A 79 3.66 -65.25 16.13
C GLY A 79 4.89 -64.65 15.45
N ASP A 80 4.83 -64.56 14.13
CA ASP A 80 5.79 -63.92 13.23
C ASP A 80 6.34 -62.62 13.85
N SER A 81 7.59 -62.64 14.31
CA SER A 81 8.20 -61.59 15.15
C SER A 81 8.62 -60.34 14.36
N ARG A 82 7.89 -60.05 13.28
CA ARG A 82 8.00 -58.79 12.55
C ARG A 82 7.42 -57.68 13.43
N PRO A 83 8.15 -56.56 13.63
CA PRO A 83 7.57 -55.43 14.34
C PRO A 83 6.30 -54.99 13.61
N ARG A 84 5.19 -54.85 14.36
CA ARG A 84 3.85 -54.59 13.81
C ARG A 84 3.78 -53.35 12.90
N PHE A 85 4.73 -52.43 13.08
CA PHE A 85 5.01 -51.31 12.20
C PHE A 85 6.53 -51.14 12.07
N GLU A 86 7.06 -51.15 10.84
CA GLU A 86 8.41 -50.68 10.53
C GLU A 86 8.34 -49.19 10.16
N ILE A 87 9.13 -48.35 10.83
CA ILE A 87 9.17 -46.91 10.52
C ILE A 87 10.04 -46.72 9.26
N PRO A 88 9.52 -46.11 8.18
CA PRO A 88 10.31 -45.82 6.98
C PRO A 88 11.52 -44.95 7.31
N ARG A 89 12.69 -45.29 6.75
CA ARG A 89 13.99 -44.63 7.06
C ARG A 89 14.05 -43.18 6.59
N GLU A 90 13.15 -42.81 5.70
CA GLU A 90 12.96 -41.47 5.14
C GLU A 90 12.33 -40.51 6.17
N LEU A 91 11.69 -41.02 7.24
CA LEU A 91 11.09 -40.18 8.27
C LEU A 91 12.13 -39.69 9.29
N PRO A 92 12.14 -38.38 9.63
CA PRO A 92 12.97 -37.86 10.70
C PRO A 92 12.74 -38.61 12.02
N GLY A 93 13.82 -39.12 12.63
CA GLY A 93 13.76 -39.88 13.87
C GLY A 93 13.60 -41.39 13.72
N ALA A 94 13.51 -41.96 12.50
CA ALA A 94 13.39 -43.40 12.27
C ALA A 94 14.56 -44.25 12.84
N THR A 95 15.71 -43.64 13.15
CA THR A 95 16.87 -44.28 13.79
C THR A 95 16.91 -44.14 15.32
N ALA A 96 15.91 -43.52 15.95
CA ALA A 96 15.85 -43.40 17.40
C ALA A 96 15.66 -44.79 18.07
N LYS A 97 16.39 -45.04 19.17
CA LYS A 97 16.21 -46.27 19.95
C LYS A 97 14.84 -46.25 20.67
N PRO A 98 14.11 -47.39 20.74
CA PRO A 98 12.92 -47.49 21.57
C PRO A 98 13.23 -47.14 23.03
N LEU A 99 12.40 -46.32 23.64
CA LEU A 99 12.53 -45.99 25.06
C LEU A 99 12.08 -47.16 25.93
N GLN A 100 12.96 -47.58 26.83
CA GLN A 100 12.70 -48.56 27.88
C GLN A 100 13.03 -47.88 29.21
N LEU A 101 12.06 -47.79 30.12
CA LEU A 101 12.38 -47.34 31.47
C LEU A 101 13.15 -48.46 32.22
N PRO A 102 14.09 -48.09 33.10
CA PRO A 102 14.54 -49.03 34.13
C PRO A 102 13.35 -49.40 35.04
N PRO A 103 13.34 -50.62 35.61
CA PRO A 103 12.34 -51.00 36.61
C PRO A 103 12.32 -50.03 37.80
N ILE A 104 11.13 -49.77 38.36
CA ILE A 104 11.00 -48.94 39.56
C ILE A 104 11.58 -49.71 40.76
N ASP A 105 12.82 -49.39 41.09
CA ASP A 105 13.52 -49.90 42.26
C ASP A 105 13.21 -49.01 43.47
N THR A 106 12.44 -49.55 44.42
CA THR A 106 12.05 -48.87 45.66
C THR A 106 13.23 -48.51 46.57
N THR A 107 14.44 -49.01 46.31
CA THR A 107 15.64 -48.67 47.09
C THR A 107 16.35 -47.40 46.59
N GLN A 108 15.99 -46.86 45.41
CA GLN A 108 16.67 -45.70 44.82
C GLN A 108 16.13 -44.35 45.32
N THR A 109 17.07 -43.48 45.70
CA THR A 109 16.80 -42.09 46.10
C THR A 109 16.15 -41.31 44.95
N VAL A 110 15.25 -40.38 45.28
CA VAL A 110 14.52 -39.55 44.29
C VAL A 110 15.46 -38.84 43.30
N GLU A 111 16.62 -38.37 43.76
CA GLU A 111 17.64 -37.73 42.93
C GLU A 111 18.27 -38.66 41.88
N GLN A 112 18.46 -39.94 42.22
CA GLN A 112 18.98 -40.95 41.29
C GLN A 112 17.95 -41.29 40.21
N ARG A 113 16.67 -41.36 40.58
CA ARG A 113 15.58 -41.50 39.60
C ARG A 113 15.49 -40.27 38.70
N ARG A 114 15.60 -39.06 39.25
CA ARG A 114 15.54 -37.81 38.47
C ARG A 114 16.67 -37.68 37.46
N SER A 115 17.91 -38.05 37.81
CA SER A 115 19.04 -38.00 36.87
C SER A 115 18.92 -39.03 35.74
N VAL A 116 18.38 -40.22 36.04
CA VAL A 116 18.07 -41.22 35.00
C VAL A 116 16.93 -40.73 34.10
N MET A 117 15.86 -40.15 34.65
CA MET A 117 14.78 -39.56 33.83
C MET A 117 15.27 -38.39 32.96
N ALA A 118 16.11 -37.50 33.48
CA ALA A 118 16.70 -36.41 32.69
C ALA A 118 17.57 -36.91 31.51
N SER A 119 18.16 -38.10 31.61
CA SER A 119 18.90 -38.72 30.51
C SER A 119 17.99 -39.28 29.39
N LEU A 120 16.74 -39.64 29.73
CA LEU A 120 15.71 -40.14 28.80
C LEU A 120 14.91 -39.00 28.18
N PHE A 121 14.69 -37.94 28.96
CA PHE A 121 13.96 -36.73 28.60
C PHE A 121 14.89 -35.51 28.69
N PRO A 122 15.82 -35.35 27.72
CA PRO A 122 16.70 -34.18 27.72
C PRO A 122 15.89 -32.90 27.52
N GLU A 123 16.26 -31.86 28.26
CA GLU A 123 15.73 -30.50 28.13
C GLU A 123 15.75 -30.04 26.67
N ILE A 124 14.75 -29.27 26.27
CA ILE A 124 14.66 -28.75 24.91
C ILE A 124 15.68 -27.60 24.80
N PRO A 125 16.74 -27.72 23.99
CA PRO A 125 17.88 -26.79 24.01
C PRO A 125 17.41 -25.36 23.74
N ASP A 126 17.97 -24.41 24.49
CA ASP A 126 17.50 -23.04 24.40
C ASP A 126 17.76 -22.41 23.04
N THR A 127 16.75 -21.68 22.56
CA THR A 127 16.84 -20.99 21.28
C THR A 127 17.67 -19.74 21.46
N GLU A 128 18.97 -19.86 21.20
CA GLU A 128 19.87 -18.75 20.89
C GLU A 128 19.48 -18.09 19.54
N SER A 129 18.22 -17.68 19.41
CA SER A 129 17.80 -16.76 18.38
C SER A 129 18.37 -15.41 18.79
N GLU A 130 19.45 -15.00 18.11
CA GLU A 130 20.12 -13.72 18.30
C GLU A 130 19.08 -12.62 18.47
N MET A 131 18.92 -12.18 19.72
CA MET A 131 18.00 -11.10 20.04
C MET A 131 18.60 -9.83 19.49
N THR A 132 18.29 -9.50 18.24
CA THR A 132 18.36 -8.12 17.75
C THR A 132 17.62 -7.27 18.79
N PRO A 133 18.32 -6.44 19.57
CA PRO A 133 17.69 -5.78 20.72
C PRO A 133 16.61 -4.85 20.18
N ASP A 134 15.42 -4.94 20.74
CA ASP A 134 14.37 -3.98 20.41
C ASP A 134 14.82 -2.63 21.00
N VAL A 135 15.25 -1.71 20.15
CA VAL A 135 15.76 -0.42 20.62
C VAL A 135 14.57 0.35 21.19
N SER A 136 14.50 0.40 22.52
CA SER A 136 13.34 0.92 23.24
C SER A 136 13.19 2.45 23.20
N ASP A 137 13.99 3.14 22.37
CA ASP A 137 13.87 4.57 22.09
C ASP A 137 12.64 4.89 21.23
N GLY A 138 11.53 5.14 21.92
CA GLY A 138 10.31 5.71 21.38
C GLY A 138 9.54 4.76 20.47
N ALA A 139 8.52 4.10 21.02
CA ALA A 139 7.62 3.26 20.22
C ALA A 139 6.90 4.10 19.15
N LEU A 140 7.04 3.72 17.88
CA LEU A 140 6.61 4.53 16.74
C LEU A 140 5.10 4.49 16.55
N ALA A 141 4.44 5.65 16.54
CA ALA A 141 3.01 5.72 16.27
C ALA A 141 2.73 5.78 14.76
N LEU A 142 1.51 5.38 14.36
CA LEU A 142 1.07 5.42 12.96
C LEU A 142 1.25 6.80 12.31
N LYS A 143 1.01 7.88 13.05
CA LYS A 143 1.13 9.26 12.56
C LYS A 143 2.58 9.56 12.15
N ASP A 144 3.54 9.16 12.97
CA ASP A 144 4.97 9.44 12.75
C ASP A 144 5.47 8.67 11.53
N LEU A 145 5.09 7.40 11.41
CA LEU A 145 5.38 6.56 10.23
C LEU A 145 4.77 7.12 8.95
N GLN A 146 3.53 7.67 9.02
CA GLN A 146 2.88 8.31 7.87
C GLN A 146 3.56 9.62 7.46
N GLN A 147 4.01 10.44 8.42
CA GLN A 147 4.78 11.65 8.13
C GLN A 147 6.14 11.30 7.51
N LEU A 148 6.89 10.39 8.13
CA LEU A 148 8.20 9.96 7.70
C LEU A 148 8.15 9.32 6.29
N ALA A 149 7.08 8.59 5.97
CA ALA A 149 6.81 8.10 4.62
C ALA A 149 6.50 9.23 3.63
N ALA A 150 5.69 10.23 4.01
CA ALA A 150 5.35 11.35 3.14
C ALA A 150 6.57 12.20 2.75
N GLU A 151 7.57 12.27 3.64
CA GLU A 151 8.85 12.97 3.42
C GLU A 151 9.81 12.17 2.53
N ASN A 152 9.92 10.84 2.72
CA ASN A 152 10.94 10.02 2.06
C ASN A 152 10.46 9.30 0.77
N SER A 153 9.15 9.08 0.61
CA SER A 153 8.61 8.22 -0.45
C SER A 153 9.00 8.66 -1.87
N PRO A 154 9.63 7.79 -2.67
CA PRO A 154 9.97 8.12 -4.06
C PRO A 154 8.71 8.27 -4.94
N VAL A 155 7.62 7.56 -4.62
CA VAL A 155 6.35 7.61 -5.39
C VAL A 155 5.70 8.99 -5.26
N VAL A 156 5.71 9.59 -4.07
CA VAL A 156 5.19 10.95 -3.87
C VAL A 156 6.10 11.98 -4.54
N ARG A 157 7.42 11.83 -4.46
CA ARG A 157 8.38 12.71 -5.16
C ARG A 157 8.19 12.67 -6.68
N GLN A 158 8.01 11.48 -7.27
CA GLN A 158 7.69 11.32 -8.69
C GLN A 158 6.38 12.03 -9.06
N ALA A 159 5.33 11.89 -8.25
CA ALA A 159 4.05 12.54 -8.51
C ALA A 159 4.12 14.08 -8.36
N VAL A 160 4.96 14.61 -7.46
CA VAL A 160 5.23 16.06 -7.37
C VAL A 160 5.98 16.53 -8.62
N ALA A 161 7.02 15.82 -9.06
CA ALA A 161 7.75 16.15 -10.27
C ALA A 161 6.86 16.14 -11.53
N ALA A 162 5.89 15.21 -11.61
CA ALA A 162 4.90 15.18 -12.69
C ALA A 162 3.97 16.42 -12.70
N VAL A 163 3.62 16.97 -11.53
CA VAL A 163 2.85 18.22 -11.43
C VAL A 163 3.66 19.42 -11.89
N GLU A 164 4.93 19.54 -11.49
CA GLU A 164 5.79 20.65 -11.95
C GLU A 164 6.14 20.53 -13.44
N MET A 165 6.29 19.30 -13.98
CA MET A 165 6.42 19.06 -15.42
C MET A 165 5.19 19.57 -16.19
N ALA A 166 3.99 19.18 -15.77
CA ALA A 166 2.74 19.63 -16.40
C ALA A 166 2.54 21.15 -16.27
N ARG A 167 2.98 21.75 -15.16
CA ARG A 167 3.01 23.21 -14.99
C ARG A 167 3.99 23.88 -15.95
N GLY A 168 5.17 23.31 -16.14
CA GLY A 168 6.15 23.78 -17.13
C GLY A 168 5.59 23.74 -18.55
N GLN A 169 4.91 22.64 -18.91
CA GLN A 169 4.19 22.48 -20.18
C GLN A 169 3.10 23.55 -20.35
N ALA A 170 2.29 23.82 -19.31
CA ALA A 170 1.25 24.85 -19.35
C ALA A 170 1.79 26.28 -19.49
N ILE A 171 2.96 26.58 -18.92
CA ILE A 171 3.65 27.85 -19.15
C ILE A 171 4.15 27.90 -20.59
N GLN A 172 4.87 26.87 -21.04
CA GLN A 172 5.49 26.83 -22.37
C GLN A 172 4.47 26.89 -23.52
N ALA A 173 3.32 26.23 -23.38
CA ALA A 173 2.24 26.24 -24.37
C ALA A 173 1.57 27.61 -24.57
N GLY A 174 1.70 28.52 -23.60
CA GLY A 174 1.18 29.89 -23.69
C GLY A 174 2.22 30.93 -24.14
N LEU A 175 3.49 30.55 -24.31
CA LEU A 175 4.52 31.46 -24.81
C LEU A 175 4.50 31.52 -26.34
N TYR A 176 4.82 32.70 -26.89
CA TYR A 176 5.04 32.84 -28.32
C TYR A 176 6.29 32.05 -28.78
N PRO A 177 6.32 31.56 -30.03
CA PRO A 177 7.53 31.05 -30.64
C PRO A 177 8.67 32.08 -30.57
N ASN A 178 9.88 31.63 -30.25
CA ASN A 178 11.06 32.50 -30.22
C ASN A 178 11.41 32.97 -31.66
N PRO A 179 11.89 34.21 -31.84
CA PRO A 179 12.41 34.67 -33.11
C PRO A 179 13.63 33.86 -33.51
N THR A 180 13.76 33.54 -34.80
CA THR A 180 14.98 32.95 -35.37
C THR A 180 15.77 34.02 -36.12
N ILE A 181 17.06 34.07 -35.84
CA ILE A 181 18.03 34.92 -36.54
C ILE A 181 19.05 34.00 -37.19
N GLY A 182 19.31 34.19 -38.47
CA GLY A 182 20.22 33.35 -39.24
C GLY A 182 21.00 34.13 -40.29
N TYR A 183 22.04 33.49 -40.81
CA TYR A 183 22.71 33.90 -42.05
C TYR A 183 22.05 33.20 -43.23
N GLU A 184 21.86 33.90 -44.33
CA GLU A 184 21.32 33.36 -45.58
C GLU A 184 22.17 33.87 -46.75
N GLY A 185 22.50 32.94 -47.65
CA GLY A 185 23.24 33.20 -48.87
C GLY A 185 22.51 32.64 -50.07
N ASP A 186 22.15 33.49 -51.03
CA ASP A 186 21.42 33.11 -52.25
C ASP A 186 22.29 33.34 -53.50
N SER A 187 22.06 32.58 -54.56
CA SER A 187 22.76 32.65 -55.85
C SER A 187 24.29 32.53 -55.77
N LEU A 188 24.83 31.97 -54.68
CA LEU A 188 26.27 31.79 -54.43
C LEU A 188 26.99 31.12 -55.61
N GLY A 189 28.06 31.74 -56.11
CA GLY A 189 28.86 31.21 -57.23
C GLY A 189 28.27 31.49 -58.63
N THR A 190 27.06 32.03 -58.74
CA THR A 190 26.51 32.52 -60.01
C THR A 190 27.41 33.65 -60.53
N GLY A 191 27.79 33.62 -61.81
CA GLY A 191 28.69 34.61 -62.40
C GLY A 191 30.14 34.58 -61.91
N ARG A 192 30.54 33.59 -61.10
CA ARG A 192 31.79 33.56 -60.28
C ARG A 192 31.80 34.59 -59.14
N THR A 193 30.63 35.04 -58.71
CA THR A 193 30.45 36.10 -57.72
C THR A 193 30.06 35.54 -56.36
N ALA A 194 30.21 36.34 -55.30
CA ALA A 194 29.88 35.93 -53.94
C ALA A 194 28.36 35.75 -53.69
N GLY A 195 27.49 36.20 -54.61
CA GLY A 195 26.03 36.03 -54.53
C GLY A 195 25.34 37.13 -53.75
N TYR A 196 24.16 36.83 -53.21
CA TYR A 196 23.52 37.64 -52.18
C TYR A 196 23.93 37.08 -50.82
N ASN A 197 24.48 37.93 -49.95
CA ASN A 197 24.97 37.52 -48.63
C ASN A 197 24.29 38.38 -47.56
N GLY A 198 23.62 37.76 -46.58
CA GLY A 198 22.84 38.53 -45.61
C GLY A 198 22.46 37.82 -44.34
N VAL A 199 21.69 38.53 -43.51
CA VAL A 199 21.09 38.02 -42.29
C VAL A 199 19.58 38.19 -42.35
N PHE A 200 18.85 37.19 -41.86
CA PHE A 200 17.40 37.22 -41.75
C PHE A 200 16.93 37.15 -40.30
N LEU A 201 15.77 37.74 -40.05
CA LEU A 201 14.98 37.64 -38.82
C LEU A 201 13.59 37.13 -39.19
N THR A 202 13.20 36.00 -38.59
CA THR A 202 11.86 35.41 -38.76
C THR A 202 11.16 35.35 -37.41
N GLN A 203 9.91 35.82 -37.35
CA GLN A 203 9.04 35.72 -36.18
C GLN A 203 7.65 35.24 -36.62
N GLU A 204 7.16 34.18 -35.98
CA GLU A 204 5.78 33.73 -36.17
C GLU A 204 4.85 34.40 -35.15
N PHE A 205 3.79 35.02 -35.64
CA PHE A 205 2.69 35.53 -34.84
C PHE A 205 1.50 34.57 -34.93
N VAL A 206 1.33 33.79 -33.86
CA VAL A 206 0.19 32.86 -33.71
C VAL A 206 -1.10 33.65 -33.56
N THR A 207 -2.11 33.29 -34.37
CA THR A 207 -3.42 33.95 -34.46
C THR A 207 -4.52 33.16 -33.74
N ALA A 208 -5.74 33.71 -33.70
CA ALA A 208 -6.97 33.04 -33.22
C ALA A 208 -6.88 32.42 -31.81
N ASP A 209 -6.18 33.10 -30.89
CA ASP A 209 -6.00 32.74 -29.47
C ASP A 209 -5.52 31.30 -29.22
N LYS A 210 -4.91 30.65 -30.23
CA LYS A 210 -4.43 29.26 -30.17
C LYS A 210 -3.50 29.00 -28.99
N LEU A 211 -2.62 29.95 -28.66
CA LEU A 211 -1.71 29.87 -27.51
C LEU A 211 -2.49 29.80 -26.18
N GLN A 212 -3.57 30.57 -26.03
CA GLN A 212 -4.40 30.54 -24.83
C GLN A 212 -5.19 29.24 -24.74
N ILE A 213 -5.69 28.73 -25.87
CA ILE A 213 -6.40 27.44 -25.92
C ILE A 213 -5.45 26.28 -25.62
N ALA A 214 -4.26 26.24 -26.23
CA ALA A 214 -3.22 25.25 -25.95
C ALA A 214 -2.75 25.29 -24.48
N GLN A 215 -2.53 26.49 -23.94
CA GLN A 215 -2.26 26.66 -22.51
C GLN A 215 -3.41 26.12 -21.62
N ASN A 216 -4.67 26.28 -22.03
CA ASN A 216 -5.82 25.72 -21.30
C ASN A 216 -5.89 24.18 -21.36
N VAL A 217 -5.42 23.53 -22.44
CA VAL A 217 -5.25 22.06 -22.50
C VAL A 217 -4.29 21.64 -21.38
N GLU A 218 -3.11 22.23 -21.34
CA GLU A 218 -2.05 21.87 -20.39
C GLU A 218 -2.39 22.25 -18.93
N TRP A 219 -3.13 23.34 -18.68
CA TRP A 219 -3.66 23.63 -17.34
C TRP A 219 -4.62 22.54 -16.85
N ASN A 220 -5.41 21.93 -17.74
CA ASN A 220 -6.26 20.80 -17.38
C ASN A 220 -5.44 19.50 -17.20
N ALA A 221 -4.38 19.30 -17.96
CA ALA A 221 -3.41 18.23 -17.73
C ALA A 221 -2.75 18.35 -16.33
N MET A 222 -2.34 19.57 -15.94
CA MET A 222 -1.82 19.86 -14.59
C MET A 222 -2.87 19.57 -13.50
N ARG A 223 -4.15 19.92 -13.71
CA ARG A 223 -5.24 19.58 -12.76
C ARG A 223 -5.39 18.07 -12.59
N ALA A 224 -5.27 17.29 -13.67
CA ALA A 224 -5.26 15.83 -13.60
C ALA A 224 -4.05 15.31 -12.81
N ALA A 225 -2.85 15.81 -13.10
CA ALA A 225 -1.62 15.46 -12.37
C ALA A 225 -1.72 15.80 -10.86
N GLN A 226 -2.35 16.92 -10.49
CA GLN A 226 -2.62 17.27 -9.09
C GLN A 226 -3.56 16.28 -8.40
N ALA A 227 -4.57 15.78 -9.11
CA ALA A 227 -5.47 14.74 -8.59
C ALA A 227 -4.74 13.39 -8.44
N ASP A 228 -3.87 13.03 -9.39
CA ASP A 228 -3.02 11.84 -9.30
C ASP A 228 -1.97 11.96 -8.17
N LEU A 229 -1.46 13.15 -7.85
CA LEU A 229 -0.63 13.38 -6.65
C LEU A 229 -1.41 13.17 -5.35
N ARG A 230 -2.67 13.63 -5.28
CA ARG A 230 -3.54 13.35 -4.11
C ARG A 230 -3.78 11.84 -3.97
N LYS A 231 -4.05 11.15 -5.08
CA LYS A 231 -4.18 9.69 -5.14
C LYS A 231 -2.93 8.98 -4.62
N ALA A 232 -1.73 9.39 -5.05
CA ALA A 232 -0.46 8.83 -4.61
C ALA A 232 -0.26 8.97 -3.09
N ARG A 233 -0.57 10.16 -2.52
CA ARG A 233 -0.50 10.40 -1.06
C ARG A 233 -1.48 9.54 -0.27
N VAL A 234 -2.72 9.40 -0.73
CA VAL A 234 -3.75 8.56 -0.08
C VAL A 234 -3.37 7.07 -0.14
N ARG A 235 -2.84 6.60 -1.27
CA ARG A 235 -2.31 5.24 -1.41
C ARG A 235 -1.16 4.97 -0.44
N LEU A 236 -0.13 5.83 -0.42
CA LEU A 236 0.98 5.72 0.52
C LEU A 236 0.51 5.66 1.99
N ALA A 237 -0.38 6.57 2.40
CA ALA A 237 -0.92 6.59 3.76
C ALA A 237 -1.71 5.31 4.12
N THR A 238 -2.37 4.70 3.12
CA THR A 238 -3.11 3.43 3.26
C THR A 238 -2.16 2.23 3.33
N ASP A 239 -1.14 2.20 2.48
CA ASP A 239 -0.14 1.12 2.45
C ASP A 239 0.69 1.11 3.74
N VAL A 240 1.16 2.29 4.19
CA VAL A 240 1.83 2.44 5.50
C VAL A 240 0.93 2.00 6.64
N ARG A 241 -0.37 2.37 6.64
CA ARG A 241 -1.33 1.92 7.66
C ARG A 241 -1.51 0.40 7.64
N ARG A 242 -1.57 -0.23 6.47
CA ARG A 242 -1.65 -1.70 6.35
C ARG A 242 -0.40 -2.37 6.92
N ARG A 243 0.80 -1.91 6.52
CA ARG A 243 2.08 -2.47 7.03
C ARG A 243 2.27 -2.24 8.53
N TYR A 244 1.82 -1.10 9.06
CA TYR A 244 1.78 -0.83 10.51
C TYR A 244 0.96 -1.88 11.27
N PHE A 245 -0.24 -2.22 10.79
CA PHE A 245 -1.04 -3.28 11.41
C PHE A 245 -0.46 -4.68 11.19
N GLU A 246 0.17 -4.97 10.05
CA GLU A 246 0.92 -6.23 9.84
C GLU A 246 2.03 -6.40 10.89
N VAL A 247 2.76 -5.34 11.23
CA VAL A 247 3.79 -5.36 12.28
C VAL A 247 3.18 -5.54 13.68
N LEU A 248 2.12 -4.80 14.02
CA LEU A 248 1.42 -4.98 15.31
C LEU A 248 0.91 -6.41 15.50
N ILE A 249 0.32 -7.01 14.46
CA ILE A 249 -0.14 -8.41 14.48
C ILE A 249 1.05 -9.36 14.67
N ALA A 250 2.19 -9.12 14.01
CA ALA A 250 3.38 -9.95 14.17
C ALA A 250 4.03 -9.82 15.56
N GLN A 251 4.02 -8.62 16.18
CA GLN A 251 4.45 -8.41 17.56
C GLN A 251 3.56 -9.19 18.55
N GLU A 252 2.24 -9.12 18.38
CA GLU A 252 1.30 -9.82 19.23
C GLU A 252 1.35 -11.35 19.03
N GLN A 253 1.54 -11.81 17.79
CA GLN A 253 1.79 -13.21 17.48
C GLN A 253 3.07 -13.72 18.17
N LEU A 254 4.15 -12.93 18.17
CA LEU A 254 5.37 -13.28 18.91
C LEU A 254 5.14 -13.31 20.43
N ARG A 255 4.34 -12.37 20.98
CA ARG A 255 3.96 -12.36 22.40
C ARG A 255 3.21 -13.63 22.78
N LEU A 256 2.22 -14.03 21.96
CA LEU A 256 1.40 -15.22 22.15
C LEU A 256 2.23 -16.51 21.98
N SER A 257 3.02 -16.64 20.91
CA SER A 257 3.91 -17.79 20.71
C SER A 257 4.86 -18.00 21.89
N ARG A 258 5.43 -16.92 22.45
CA ARG A 258 6.29 -16.98 23.65
C ARG A 258 5.54 -17.35 24.93
N ALA A 259 4.23 -17.07 25.03
CA ALA A 259 3.41 -17.50 26.14
C ALA A 259 3.06 -18.99 26.02
N ILE A 260 2.63 -19.43 24.83
CA ILE A 260 2.34 -20.84 24.53
C ILE A 260 3.59 -21.69 24.71
N SER A 261 4.76 -21.28 24.19
CA SER A 261 6.01 -22.04 24.34
C SER A 261 6.47 -22.18 25.80
N ARG A 262 6.17 -21.21 26.67
CA ARG A 262 6.45 -21.34 28.12
C ARG A 262 5.49 -22.34 28.76
N LEU A 263 4.18 -22.17 28.53
CA LEU A 263 3.16 -23.09 29.04
C LEU A 263 3.39 -24.54 28.57
N SER A 264 3.73 -24.76 27.30
CA SER A 264 4.04 -26.09 26.77
C SER A 264 5.30 -26.70 27.40
N ASN A 265 6.29 -25.88 27.78
CA ASN A 265 7.46 -26.37 28.50
C ASN A 265 7.11 -26.71 29.96
N GLU A 266 6.39 -25.83 30.66
CA GLU A 266 5.91 -26.06 32.04
C GLU A 266 5.07 -27.35 32.13
N VAL A 267 4.18 -27.60 31.17
CA VAL A 267 3.37 -28.83 31.07
C VAL A 267 4.23 -30.07 30.75
N TYR A 268 5.28 -29.94 29.94
CA TYR A 268 6.20 -31.04 29.66
C TYR A 268 7.03 -31.42 30.90
N GLU A 269 7.60 -30.45 31.60
CA GLU A 269 8.36 -30.67 32.85
C GLU A 269 7.47 -31.27 33.95
N ALA A 270 6.25 -30.76 34.13
CA ALA A 270 5.29 -31.33 35.08
C ALA A 270 4.98 -32.82 34.81
N GLN A 271 4.91 -33.23 33.53
CA GLN A 271 4.73 -34.63 33.17
C GLN A 271 5.98 -35.48 33.45
N ILE A 272 7.18 -34.93 33.27
CA ILE A 272 8.43 -35.63 33.64
C ILE A 272 8.45 -35.87 35.16
N ASP A 273 8.04 -34.88 35.96
CA ASP A 273 7.96 -35.03 37.42
C ASP A 273 6.92 -36.10 37.83
N LEU A 274 5.75 -36.17 37.17
CA LEU A 274 4.75 -37.24 37.40
C LEU A 274 5.29 -38.65 37.04
N VAL A 275 6.00 -38.79 35.91
CA VAL A 275 6.66 -40.06 35.54
C VAL A 275 7.78 -40.42 36.52
N THR A 276 8.53 -39.43 37.02
CA THR A 276 9.56 -39.62 38.05
C THR A 276 8.97 -40.07 39.39
N GLY A 277 7.75 -39.62 39.71
CA GLY A 277 6.93 -40.09 40.84
C GLY A 277 6.32 -41.49 40.64
N GLY A 278 6.24 -41.96 39.39
CA GLY A 278 5.59 -43.23 39.03
C GLY A 278 4.07 -43.14 38.85
N GLU A 279 3.52 -41.93 38.74
CA GLU A 279 2.07 -41.68 38.64
C GLU A 279 1.54 -41.64 37.19
N ALA A 280 2.43 -41.56 36.20
CA ALA A 280 2.09 -41.42 34.78
C ALA A 280 2.86 -42.40 33.88
N ALA A 281 2.35 -42.70 32.68
CA ALA A 281 2.98 -43.67 31.78
C ALA A 281 4.17 -43.08 30.99
N PRO A 282 5.18 -43.89 30.62
CA PRO A 282 6.47 -43.37 30.14
C PRO A 282 6.43 -42.73 28.75
N TYR A 283 5.40 -43.01 27.97
CA TYR A 283 5.21 -42.47 26.62
C TYR A 283 4.47 -41.12 26.62
N GLU A 284 3.85 -40.73 27.73
CA GLU A 284 3.06 -39.49 27.82
C GLU A 284 3.92 -38.22 27.69
N PRO A 285 5.09 -38.09 28.35
CA PRO A 285 5.97 -36.94 28.13
C PRO A 285 6.43 -36.81 26.68
N LEU A 286 6.55 -37.90 25.91
CA LEU A 286 7.01 -37.85 24.53
C LEU A 286 6.02 -37.12 23.61
N GLN A 287 4.72 -37.27 23.86
CA GLN A 287 3.69 -36.55 23.11
C GLN A 287 3.76 -35.05 23.44
N LEU A 288 3.91 -34.71 24.71
CA LEU A 288 4.08 -33.32 25.17
C LEU A 288 5.37 -32.69 24.65
N ARG A 289 6.47 -33.45 24.55
CA ARG A 289 7.74 -33.01 23.96
C ARG A 289 7.56 -32.55 22.51
N VAL A 290 6.75 -33.27 21.71
CA VAL A 290 6.45 -32.88 20.33
C VAL A 290 5.71 -31.54 20.30
N PHE A 291 4.72 -31.33 21.16
CA PHE A 291 4.01 -30.06 21.26
C PHE A 291 4.91 -28.91 21.74
N ALA A 292 5.78 -29.14 22.72
CA ALA A 292 6.73 -28.14 23.20
C ALA A 292 7.75 -27.74 22.12
N VAL A 293 8.29 -28.70 21.37
CA VAL A 293 9.16 -28.44 20.21
C VAL A 293 8.41 -27.69 19.09
N GLN A 294 7.16 -28.03 18.81
CA GLN A 294 6.32 -27.29 17.85
C GLN A 294 6.07 -25.85 18.30
N ALA A 295 5.72 -25.63 19.58
CA ALA A 295 5.53 -24.29 20.15
C ALA A 295 6.81 -23.46 20.07
N ARG A 296 7.97 -24.08 20.32
CA ARG A 296 9.30 -23.46 20.19
C ARG A 296 9.61 -23.06 18.74
N ASN A 297 9.31 -23.93 17.77
CA ASN A 297 9.41 -23.61 16.34
C ASN A 297 8.47 -22.47 15.92
N HIS A 298 7.27 -22.37 16.51
CA HIS A 298 6.36 -21.24 16.30
C HIS A 298 6.91 -19.91 16.84
N VAL A 299 7.72 -19.92 17.91
CA VAL A 299 8.46 -18.72 18.36
C VAL A 299 9.41 -18.25 17.26
N ILE A 300 10.28 -19.13 16.76
CA ILE A 300 11.25 -18.81 15.68
C ILE A 300 10.52 -18.28 14.44
N GLN A 301 9.46 -18.96 14.00
CA GLN A 301 8.67 -18.51 12.85
C GLN A 301 8.04 -17.12 13.10
N SER A 302 7.53 -16.85 14.31
CA SER A 302 6.96 -15.54 14.65
C SER A 302 8.01 -14.42 14.74
N GLN A 303 9.25 -14.72 15.15
CA GLN A 303 10.39 -13.78 15.10
C GLN A 303 10.73 -13.43 13.65
N ASN A 304 10.88 -14.43 12.79
CA ASN A 304 11.16 -14.25 11.37
C ASN A 304 10.02 -13.48 10.65
N ASN A 305 8.76 -13.77 11.01
CA ASN A 305 7.60 -13.03 10.51
C ASN A 305 7.61 -11.56 10.94
N LEU A 306 7.96 -11.28 12.21
CA LEU A 306 8.10 -9.91 12.72
C LEU A 306 9.19 -9.15 11.97
N GLU A 307 10.38 -9.73 11.82
CA GLU A 307 11.48 -9.10 11.08
C GLU A 307 11.12 -8.85 9.60
N ALA A 308 10.46 -9.82 8.94
CA ALA A 308 9.99 -9.67 7.58
C ALA A 308 8.90 -8.57 7.46
N SER A 309 7.97 -8.49 8.42
CA SER A 309 6.94 -7.44 8.44
C SER A 309 7.56 -6.05 8.66
N TRP A 310 8.57 -5.95 9.53
CA TRP A 310 9.33 -4.72 9.76
C TRP A 310 10.05 -4.26 8.50
N ARG A 311 10.79 -5.15 7.81
CA ARG A 311 11.47 -4.83 6.55
C ARG A 311 10.49 -4.35 5.47
N ARG A 312 9.28 -4.92 5.39
CA ARG A 312 8.21 -4.44 4.48
C ARG A 312 7.71 -3.05 4.85
N LEU A 313 7.56 -2.74 6.13
CA LEU A 313 7.17 -1.42 6.62
C LEU A 313 8.26 -0.38 6.28
N ALA A 314 9.52 -0.68 6.61
CA ALA A 314 10.69 0.14 6.31
C ALA A 314 10.81 0.45 4.80
N ALA A 315 10.66 -0.57 3.95
CA ALA A 315 10.63 -0.41 2.50
C ALA A 315 9.45 0.44 1.99
N ALA A 316 8.25 0.29 2.56
CA ALA A 316 7.07 1.09 2.17
C ALA A 316 7.19 2.57 2.57
N ILE A 317 7.89 2.86 3.67
CA ILE A 317 8.23 4.21 4.13
C ILE A 317 9.32 4.85 3.23
N GLY A 318 10.19 4.02 2.64
CA GLY A 318 11.30 4.46 1.80
C GLY A 318 12.66 4.52 2.52
N LEU A 319 12.78 3.90 3.69
CA LEU A 319 14.03 3.80 4.47
C LEU A 319 14.33 2.33 4.78
N PRO A 320 14.96 1.57 3.86
CA PRO A 320 15.13 0.12 4.00
C PRO A 320 16.04 -0.28 5.18
N ASP A 321 17.04 0.55 5.51
CA ASP A 321 18.07 0.26 6.53
C ASP A 321 17.65 0.64 7.96
N MET A 322 16.36 0.89 8.19
CA MET A 322 15.83 1.32 9.48
C MET A 322 15.88 0.19 10.52
N THR A 323 16.61 0.41 11.61
CA THR A 323 16.70 -0.54 12.75
C THR A 323 15.33 -0.82 13.37
N ARG A 324 15.11 -2.08 13.77
CA ARG A 324 13.81 -2.51 14.36
C ARG A 324 13.54 -1.79 15.67
N ARG A 325 12.31 -1.28 15.79
CA ARG A 325 11.76 -0.68 17.01
C ARG A 325 10.34 -1.18 17.25
N ALA A 326 9.91 -1.15 18.50
CA ALA A 326 8.52 -1.41 18.84
C ALA A 326 7.58 -0.41 18.15
N VAL A 327 6.48 -0.90 17.60
CA VAL A 327 5.39 -0.07 17.08
C VAL A 327 4.36 0.16 18.21
N ALA A 328 3.91 1.40 18.38
CA ALA A 328 2.89 1.75 19.37
C ALA A 328 1.48 1.55 18.79
N GLY A 329 0.63 0.79 19.47
CA GLY A 329 -0.78 0.60 19.09
C GLY A 329 -1.44 -0.60 19.77
N SER A 330 -2.67 -0.89 19.37
CA SER A 330 -3.38 -2.14 19.68
C SER A 330 -4.06 -2.69 18.42
N VAL A 331 -4.10 -4.01 18.32
CA VAL A 331 -4.81 -4.74 17.25
C VAL A 331 -6.32 -4.75 17.51
N GLU A 332 -6.74 -4.62 18.77
CA GLU A 332 -8.14 -4.74 19.23
C GLU A 332 -8.96 -3.46 19.04
N ASN A 333 -8.41 -2.44 18.36
CA ASN A 333 -9.10 -1.19 18.09
C ASN A 333 -10.35 -1.45 17.23
N PRO A 334 -11.56 -1.01 17.65
CA PRO A 334 -12.79 -1.29 16.93
C PRO A 334 -12.77 -0.62 15.55
N VAL A 335 -13.12 -1.39 14.52
CA VAL A 335 -13.27 -0.86 13.16
C VAL A 335 -14.45 0.13 13.14
N PRO A 336 -14.27 1.38 12.68
CA PRO A 336 -15.35 2.34 12.59
C PRO A 336 -16.46 1.83 11.66
N GLY A 337 -17.71 1.83 12.12
CA GLY A 337 -18.85 1.46 11.27
C GLY A 337 -19.11 2.51 10.19
N LEU A 338 -19.02 2.12 8.92
CA LEU A 338 -19.39 2.99 7.79
C LEU A 338 -20.85 2.76 7.37
N LYS A 339 -21.63 3.85 7.26
CA LYS A 339 -22.93 3.83 6.58
C LYS A 339 -22.69 3.87 5.07
N TYR A 340 -23.17 2.86 4.34
CA TYR A 340 -22.89 2.67 2.92
C TYR A 340 -23.25 3.90 2.07
N ASP A 341 -24.48 4.41 2.18
CA ASP A 341 -24.97 5.51 1.33
C ASP A 341 -24.18 6.81 1.55
N ALA A 342 -23.84 7.13 2.81
CA ALA A 342 -23.03 8.28 3.15
C ALA A 342 -21.59 8.14 2.62
N ALA A 343 -21.00 6.94 2.70
CA ALA A 343 -19.68 6.65 2.15
C ALA A 343 -19.67 6.73 0.61
N LEU A 344 -20.73 6.24 -0.05
CA LEU A 344 -20.89 6.32 -1.50
C LEU A 344 -21.02 7.78 -1.99
N GLN A 345 -21.88 8.58 -1.35
CA GLN A 345 -22.02 10.01 -1.68
C GLN A 345 -20.71 10.78 -1.48
N TYR A 346 -19.98 10.50 -0.40
CA TYR A 346 -18.66 11.09 -0.15
C TYR A 346 -17.63 10.66 -1.21
N LEU A 347 -17.60 9.39 -1.59
CA LEU A 347 -16.72 8.87 -2.65
C LEU A 347 -17.01 9.55 -3.99
N LEU A 348 -18.28 9.60 -4.42
CA LEU A 348 -18.66 10.18 -5.71
C LEU A 348 -18.32 11.68 -5.82
N SER A 349 -18.26 12.40 -4.69
CA SER A 349 -17.94 13.83 -4.65
C SER A 349 -16.46 14.16 -4.41
N HIS A 350 -15.69 13.30 -3.71
CA HIS A 350 -14.33 13.61 -3.26
C HIS A 350 -13.23 12.67 -3.80
N HIS A 351 -13.57 11.54 -4.45
CA HIS A 351 -12.57 10.55 -4.85
C HIS A 351 -11.63 11.08 -5.94
N SER A 352 -10.31 10.97 -5.72
CA SER A 352 -9.27 11.53 -6.59
C SER A 352 -9.38 11.09 -8.04
N ASP A 353 -9.81 9.85 -8.29
CA ASP A 353 -9.89 9.30 -9.65
C ASP A 353 -11.04 9.92 -10.45
N ILE A 354 -12.12 10.36 -9.79
CA ILE A 354 -13.23 11.06 -10.43
C ILE A 354 -12.77 12.47 -10.80
N VAL A 355 -12.07 13.16 -9.89
CA VAL A 355 -11.49 14.49 -10.16
C VAL A 355 -10.46 14.42 -11.29
N ALA A 356 -9.60 13.39 -11.32
CA ALA A 356 -8.63 13.17 -12.38
C ALA A 356 -9.32 12.89 -13.73
N ALA A 357 -10.37 12.07 -13.75
CA ALA A 357 -11.14 11.79 -14.95
C ALA A 357 -11.83 13.05 -15.50
N GLN A 358 -12.48 13.84 -14.62
CA GLN A 358 -13.10 15.12 -15.00
C GLN A 358 -12.08 16.12 -15.57
N ALA A 359 -10.88 16.21 -14.98
CA ALA A 359 -9.81 17.06 -15.50
C ALA A 359 -9.33 16.61 -16.90
N ARG A 360 -9.20 15.29 -17.14
CA ARG A 360 -8.86 14.73 -18.46
C ARG A 360 -9.97 14.95 -19.50
N MET A 361 -11.24 14.89 -19.09
CA MET A 361 -12.37 15.26 -19.96
C MET A 361 -12.33 16.75 -20.34
N ALA A 362 -12.03 17.63 -19.39
CA ALA A 362 -11.86 19.06 -19.66
C ALA A 362 -10.66 19.33 -20.59
N GLN A 363 -9.54 18.63 -20.40
CA GLN A 363 -8.37 18.66 -21.28
C GLN A 363 -8.75 18.31 -22.73
N ALA A 364 -9.43 17.17 -22.93
CA ALA A 364 -9.88 16.74 -24.26
C ALA A 364 -10.89 17.72 -24.89
N GLY A 365 -11.74 18.38 -24.09
CA GLY A 365 -12.64 19.44 -24.56
C GLY A 365 -11.89 20.68 -25.06
N CYS A 366 -10.83 21.10 -24.36
CA CYS A 366 -9.96 22.19 -24.82
C CYS A 366 -9.13 21.80 -26.05
N ASP A 367 -8.67 20.55 -26.16
CA ASP A 367 -7.92 20.09 -27.33
C ASP A 367 -8.82 20.05 -28.57
N LEU A 368 -10.07 19.61 -28.45
CA LEU A 368 -11.06 19.71 -29.53
C LEU A 368 -11.25 21.16 -30.01
N GLN A 369 -11.28 22.14 -29.09
CA GLN A 369 -11.33 23.56 -29.44
C GLN A 369 -10.05 24.02 -30.15
N LEU A 370 -8.88 23.54 -29.73
CA LEU A 370 -7.60 23.82 -30.40
C LEU A 370 -7.63 23.32 -31.84
N GLN A 371 -8.04 22.07 -32.07
CA GLN A 371 -8.13 21.49 -33.42
C GLN A 371 -9.14 22.20 -34.31
N GLN A 372 -10.21 22.80 -33.74
CA GLN A 372 -11.17 23.61 -34.49
C GLN A 372 -10.60 24.96 -34.95
N VAL A 373 -9.65 25.56 -34.23
CA VAL A 373 -9.01 26.83 -34.61
C VAL A 373 -7.70 26.64 -35.39
N THR A 374 -7.09 25.45 -35.37
CA THR A 374 -5.91 25.08 -36.17
C THR A 374 -5.97 25.54 -37.64
N PRO A 375 -7.10 25.42 -38.38
CA PRO A 375 -7.18 25.83 -39.78
C PRO A 375 -7.00 27.33 -40.07
N ILE A 376 -7.12 28.21 -39.06
CA ILE A 376 -6.90 29.65 -39.24
C ILE A 376 -5.38 29.87 -39.38
N PRO A 377 -4.87 30.52 -40.45
CA PRO A 377 -3.43 30.63 -40.64
C PRO A 377 -2.76 31.57 -39.62
N ASN A 378 -1.55 31.19 -39.20
CA ASN A 378 -0.66 32.08 -38.45
C ASN A 378 0.01 33.09 -39.40
N VAL A 379 0.52 34.20 -38.89
CA VAL A 379 1.19 35.24 -39.70
C VAL A 379 2.67 35.23 -39.40
N THR A 380 3.50 34.89 -40.38
CA THR A 380 4.96 34.92 -40.25
C THR A 380 5.51 36.23 -40.79
N PHE A 381 6.21 36.97 -39.94
CA PHE A 381 7.04 38.10 -40.34
C PHE A 381 8.44 37.59 -40.69
N TYR A 382 8.92 37.94 -41.87
CA TYR A 382 10.28 37.66 -42.34
C TYR A 382 10.88 38.99 -42.83
N ALA A 383 12.07 39.32 -42.34
CA ALA A 383 12.85 40.46 -42.79
C ALA A 383 14.29 40.02 -43.02
N THR A 384 14.87 40.46 -44.14
CA THR A 384 16.24 40.12 -44.53
C THR A 384 17.02 41.37 -44.89
N LEU A 385 18.30 41.40 -44.53
CA LEU A 385 19.25 42.43 -44.93
C LEU A 385 20.39 41.72 -45.68
N GLN A 386 20.41 41.89 -47.00
CA GLN A 386 21.36 41.27 -47.91
C GLN A 386 22.22 42.32 -48.61
N HIS A 387 23.49 41.99 -48.81
CA HIS A 387 24.36 42.66 -49.77
C HIS A 387 24.29 41.91 -51.11
N ASP A 388 24.10 42.64 -52.20
CA ASP A 388 24.16 42.10 -53.56
C ASP A 388 25.57 42.29 -54.10
N ASP A 389 26.36 41.21 -54.15
CA ASP A 389 27.66 41.23 -54.80
C ASP A 389 27.55 41.06 -56.34
N THR A 390 26.37 40.67 -56.87
CA THR A 390 26.18 40.20 -58.26
C THR A 390 26.05 41.31 -59.31
N SER A 391 25.63 42.51 -58.89
CA SER A 391 25.55 43.67 -59.77
C SER A 391 26.96 44.18 -60.15
N PRO A 392 27.28 44.38 -61.44
CA PRO A 392 28.55 45.00 -61.83
C PRO A 392 28.61 46.44 -61.30
N LEU A 393 29.77 46.84 -60.78
CA LEU A 393 30.03 48.23 -60.38
C LEU A 393 29.77 49.14 -61.58
N ASN A 394 28.77 50.01 -61.45
CA ASN A 394 28.36 50.94 -62.50
C ASN A 394 29.29 52.16 -62.46
N ASP A 395 30.56 51.94 -62.81
CA ASP A 395 31.58 52.97 -62.97
C ASP A 395 31.25 53.82 -64.21
N VAL A 396 30.27 54.72 -64.07
CA VAL A 396 30.05 55.84 -64.99
C VAL A 396 31.13 56.89 -64.78
N ALA A 397 32.25 56.69 -65.48
CA ALA A 397 33.34 57.64 -65.67
C ALA A 397 33.10 58.56 -66.88
#